data_AF-A0A6I4UTW7-F1
#
_entry.id   AF-A0A6I4UTW7-F1
#
_cell.length_a   1.000
_cell.length_b   1.000
_cell.length_c   1.000
_cell.angle_alpha   90.00
_cell.angle_beta   90.00
_cell.angle_gamma   90.00
#
_symmetry.space_group_name_H-M   'P 1'
#
loop_
_entity.id
_entity.type
_entity.pdbx_description
1 polymer ?
#
loop_
_entity_poly.entity_id
_entity_poly.type
_entity_poly.pdbx_seq_one_letter_code
_entity_poly.pdbx_strand_id
1 'polypeptide(L)' 'MSGLFNAVMRIVSTLLGVLMVCMGAVWILQGLNVAFLESFMAGDPKWALFGAILLLFGIGQVVWSLTRKR' A
#
# COMPACT_ATOMS: atom_id res chain seq x y z
N MET A 1 13.44 8.49 -26.92
CA MET A 1 12.51 7.44 -26.44
C MET A 1 12.76 7.00 -24.98
N SER A 2 13.92 7.25 -24.38
CA SER A 2 14.24 6.87 -22.99
C SER A 2 13.54 7.69 -21.90
N GLY A 3 13.27 8.98 -22.14
CA GLY A 3 12.64 9.87 -21.14
C GLY A 3 11.20 9.50 -20.79
N LEU A 4 10.40 9.10 -21.79
CA LEU A 4 9.01 8.68 -21.58
C LEU A 4 8.94 7.36 -20.79
N PHE A 5 9.80 6.40 -21.13
CA PHE A 5 9.88 5.11 -20.42
C PHE A 5 10.20 5.29 -18.93
N ASN A 6 11.17 6.14 -18.59
CA ASN A 6 11.50 6.45 -17.20
C ASN A 6 10.36 7.14 -16.44
N ALA A 7 9.63 8.05 -17.11
CA ALA A 7 8.47 8.70 -16.51
C ALA A 7 7.34 7.69 -16.23
N VAL A 8 7.04 6.81 -17.19
CA VAL A 8 6.02 5.76 -17.04
C VAL A 8 6.39 4.80 -15.92
N MET A 9 7.64 4.32 -15.86
CA MET A 9 8.09 3.42 -14.80
C MET A 9 8.01 4.04 -13.41
N ARG A 10 8.23 5.36 -13.28
CA ARG A 10 8.06 6.08 -12.01
C ARG A 10 6.59 6.18 -11.62
N ILE A 11 5.69 6.45 -12.58
CA ILE A 11 4.25 6.47 -12.33
C ILE A 11 3.77 5.09 -11.88
N VAL A 12 4.14 4.03 -12.59
CA VAL A 12 3.77 2.64 -12.26
C VAL A 12 4.27 2.26 -10.86
N SER A 13 5.54 2.58 -10.54
CA SER A 13 6.08 2.34 -9.20
C SER A 13 5.30 3.10 -8.13
N THR A 14 4.92 4.35 -8.39
CA THR A 14 4.18 5.14 -7.40
C THR A 14 2.75 4.61 -7.22
N LEU A 15 2.10 4.21 -8.31
CA LEU A 15 0.76 3.59 -8.30
C LEU A 15 0.75 2.28 -7.53
N LEU A 16 1.74 1.41 -7.73
CA LEU A 16 1.92 0.18 -6.97
C LEU A 16 1.99 0.46 -5.46
N GLY A 17 2.79 1.44 -5.06
CA GLY A 17 2.95 1.80 -3.65
C GLY A 17 1.66 2.34 -3.04
N VAL A 18 0.93 3.18 -3.77
CA VAL A 18 -0.38 3.67 -3.34
C VAL A 18 -1.37 2.50 -3.17
N LEU A 19 -1.36 1.54 -4.09
CA LEU A 19 -2.21 0.35 -4.03
C LEU A 19 -1.91 -0.49 -2.77
N MET A 20 -0.63 -0.66 -2.44
CA MET A 20 -0.20 -1.35 -1.21
C MET A 20 -0.67 -0.62 0.05
N VAL A 21 -0.59 0.72 0.07
CA VAL A 21 -1.10 1.53 1.18
C VAL A 21 -2.62 1.37 1.33
N CYS A 22 -3.38 1.44 0.23
CA CYS A 22 -4.83 1.27 0.25
C CYS A 22 -5.23 -0.13 0.74
N MET A 23 -4.58 -1.20 0.24
CA MET A 23 -4.82 -2.56 0.73
C MET A 23 -4.47 -2.71 2.21
N GLY A 24 -3.32 -2.18 2.65
CA GLY A 24 -2.90 -2.22 4.05
C GLY A 24 -3.90 -1.52 4.96
N ALA A 25 -4.41 -0.35 4.56
CA ALA A 25 -5.44 0.38 5.28
C ALA A 25 -6.75 -0.43 5.38
N VAL A 26 -7.18 -1.09 4.30
CA VAL A 26 -8.37 -1.95 4.31
C VAL A 26 -8.20 -3.11 5.29
N TRP A 27 -7.03 -3.76 5.30
CA TRP A 27 -6.75 -4.86 6.24
C TRP A 27 -6.69 -4.40 7.70
N ILE A 28 -6.18 -3.19 7.98
CA ILE A 28 -6.25 -2.57 9.31
C ILE A 28 -7.71 -2.36 9.72
N LEU A 29 -8.52 -1.76 8.85
CA LEU A 29 -9.93 -1.49 9.13
C LEU A 29 -10.74 -2.78 9.35
N GLN A 30 -10.42 -3.85 8.60
CA GLN A 30 -11.01 -5.18 8.79
C GLN A 30 -10.56 -5.83 10.10
N GLY A 31 -9.25 -5.81 10.40
CA GLY A 31 -8.71 -6.40 11.63
C GLY A 31 -9.19 -5.68 12.90
N LEU A 32 -9.46 -4.37 12.82
CA LEU A 32 -10.04 -3.57 13.91
C LEU A 32 -11.57 -3.69 14.01
N ASN A 33 -12.22 -4.50 13.15
CA ASN A 33 -13.67 -4.67 13.12
C ASN A 33 -14.44 -3.37 12.81
N VAL A 34 -13.82 -2.41 12.12
CA VAL A 34 -14.41 -1.10 11.83
C VAL A 34 -15.12 -1.09 10.46
N ALA A 35 -14.51 -1.68 9.43
CA ALA A 35 -15.06 -1.68 8.07
C ALA A 35 -14.85 -3.03 7.36
N PHE A 36 -15.79 -3.37 6.46
CA PHE A 36 -15.82 -4.63 5.71
C PHE A 36 -15.90 -5.88 6.61
N LEU A 37 -16.90 -5.89 7.51
CA LEU A 37 -17.09 -6.96 8.49
C LEU A 37 -17.58 -8.29 7.88
N GLU A 38 -18.07 -8.30 6.64
CA GLU A 38 -18.41 -9.54 5.90
C GLU A 38 -17.17 -10.19 5.27
N SER A 39 -16.14 -10.48 6.06
CA SER A 39 -14.92 -11.16 5.60
C SER A 39 -14.33 -12.04 6.69
N PHE A 40 -13.64 -13.11 6.28
CA PHE A 40 -12.88 -14.02 7.16
C PHE A 40 -11.80 -13.30 7.99
N MET A 41 -11.47 -12.06 7.61
CA MET A 41 -10.45 -11.22 8.24
C MET A 41 -11.01 -10.27 9.32
N ALA A 42 -12.34 -10.14 9.41
CA ALA A 42 -12.99 -9.16 10.26
C ALA A 42 -12.90 -9.55 11.75
N GLY A 43 -12.31 -8.67 12.56
CA GLY A 43 -12.18 -8.86 14.01
C GLY A 43 -10.99 -9.71 14.47
N ASP A 44 -10.08 -10.09 13.55
CA ASP A 44 -8.86 -10.80 13.90
C ASP A 44 -7.65 -9.83 13.88
N PRO A 45 -7.04 -9.50 15.03
CA PRO A 45 -5.99 -8.47 15.12
C PRO A 45 -4.70 -8.81 14.35
N LYS A 46 -4.54 -10.09 13.95
CA LYS A 46 -3.46 -10.53 13.05
C LYS A 46 -3.49 -9.78 11.72
N TRP A 47 -4.68 -9.58 11.14
CA TRP A 47 -4.84 -8.85 9.88
C TRP A 47 -4.55 -7.36 10.02
N ALA A 48 -4.86 -6.77 11.18
CA ALA A 48 -4.46 -5.40 11.46
C ALA A 48 -2.94 -5.23 11.53
N LEU A 49 -2.22 -6.21 12.11
CA LEU A 49 -0.76 -6.20 12.12
C LEU A 49 -0.17 -6.34 10.70
N PHE A 50 -0.66 -7.31 9.92
CA PHE A 50 -0.20 -7.47 8.53
C PHE A 50 -0.55 -6.27 7.66
N GLY A 51 -1.72 -5.67 7.84
CA GLY A 51 -2.12 -4.44 7.18
C GLY A 51 -1.23 -3.24 7.55
N ALA A 52 -0.86 -3.10 8.82
CA ALA A 52 0.06 -2.07 9.28
C ALA A 52 1.45 -2.22 8.66
N ILE A 53 1.98 -3.45 8.60
CA ILE A 53 3.25 -3.74 7.93
C ILE A 53 3.15 -3.39 6.43
N LEU A 54 2.11 -3.86 5.74
CA LEU A 54 1.91 -3.59 4.32
C LEU A 54 1.78 -2.09 4.02
N LEU A 55 1.07 -1.37 4.87
CA LEU A 55 0.92 0.09 4.78
C LEU A 55 2.26 0.80 4.95
N LEU A 56 3.08 0.40 5.93
CA LEU A 56 4.43 0.96 6.11
C LEU A 56 5.33 0.68 4.91
N PHE A 57 5.29 -0.54 4.36
CA PHE A 57 6.04 -0.89 3.15
C PHE A 57 5.56 -0.10 1.93
N GLY A 58 4.25 0.07 1.76
CA GLY A 58 3.66 0.88 0.70
C GLY A 58 4.09 2.35 0.79
N ILE A 59 4.03 2.94 1.99
CA ILE A 59 4.53 4.30 2.23
C ILE A 59 6.02 4.39 1.90
N GLY A 60 6.83 3.44 2.38
CA GLY A 60 8.26 3.39 2.09
C GLY A 60 8.54 3.32 0.58
N GLN A 61 7.75 2.54 -0.15
CA GLN A 61 7.89 2.40 -1.59
C GLN A 61 7.46 3.65 -2.36
N VAL A 62 6.37 4.33 -1.95
CA VAL A 62 5.95 5.62 -2.51
C VAL A 62 7.01 6.69 -2.23
N VAL A 63 7.45 6.81 -0.99
CA VAL A 63 8.48 7.76 -0.58
C VAL A 63 9.77 7.49 -1.35
N TRP A 64 10.21 6.24 -1.47
CA TRP A 64 11.39 5.91 -2.24
C TRP A 64 11.23 6.24 -3.74
N SER A 65 10.07 5.96 -4.35
CA SER A 65 9.77 6.33 -5.74
C SER A 65 9.80 7.86 -5.97
N LEU A 66 9.36 8.63 -4.97
CA LEU A 66 9.40 10.09 -5.00
C LEU A 66 10.80 10.65 -4.75
N THR A 67 11.54 10.06 -3.80
CA THR A 67 12.86 10.51 -3.34
C THR A 67 13.99 10.03 -4.24
N ARG A 68 13.75 9.05 -5.13
CA ARG A 68 14.69 8.66 -6.18
C ARG A 68 14.93 9.87 -7.09
N LYS A 69 15.96 10.66 -6.77
CA LYS A 69 16.49 11.70 -7.65
C LYS A 69 17.05 11.03 -8.91
N ARG A 70 16.82 11.69 -10.04
CA ARG A 70 17.22 11.28 -11.40
C ARG A 70 18.63 10.71 -11.45
#